data_AF-A0A0F9ZFE6-F1
#
_entry.id   AF-A0A0F9ZFE6-F1
#
_cell.length_a   1.000
_cell.length_b   1.000
_cell.length_c   1.000
_cell.angle_alpha   90.00
_cell.angle_beta   90.00
_cell.angle_gamma   90.00
#
_symmetry.space_group_name_H-M   'P 1'
#
loop_
_entity.id
_entity.type
_entity.pdbx_description
1 polymer ?
#
loop_
_entity_poly.entity_id
_entity_poly.type
_entity_poly.pdbx_seq_one_letter_code
_entity_poly.pdbx_strand_id
1 'polypeptide(L)'
;MENLKNKLLREAKALKTTKKILFFIPVSSPDYESSAEKFREVAQMCHDKQEKINYLLEATKSYLMNPVEYNRYNTYLIYLDIAEIYGEGHEAINFYIKSGDMALSCDKKSLAARSYEKASDLSDDINKKIELMSKIVECYDSKSWENHRIHALKQLAFTLFKNGEYEKAAQNFLLIKSSIYNLCAGICYYLVGVDTDLEVSNEHIEVYEALSKGPEELRKSIEHYLDNYAVEKEVRKIMETVVEKMRPENDIL
;
A
#
# COMPACT_ATOMS: atom_id res chain seq x y z
N MET A 1 4.72 -39.69 -29.42
CA MET A 1 3.86 -38.49 -29.33
C MET A 1 4.55 -37.50 -28.41
N GLU A 2 4.76 -36.27 -28.85
CA GLU A 2 5.36 -35.22 -28.02
C GLU A 2 4.34 -34.76 -26.97
N ASN A 3 4.77 -34.66 -25.70
CA ASN A 3 3.95 -34.10 -24.63
C ASN A 3 3.62 -32.62 -24.97
N LEU A 4 2.34 -32.25 -24.92
CA LEU A 4 1.85 -30.89 -25.23
C LEU A 4 2.63 -29.80 -24.48
N LYS A 5 2.95 -30.02 -23.20
CA LYS A 5 3.76 -29.10 -22.39
C LYS A 5 5.15 -28.85 -23.01
N ASN A 6 5.81 -29.91 -23.48
CA ASN A 6 7.13 -29.81 -24.11
C ASN A 6 7.06 -29.10 -25.47
N LYS A 7 6.00 -29.36 -26.24
CA LYS A 7 5.74 -28.66 -27.50
C LYS A 7 5.60 -27.15 -27.28
N LEU A 8 4.76 -26.73 -26.32
CA LEU A 8 4.55 -25.33 -25.98
C LEU A 8 5.83 -24.64 -25.50
N LEU A 9 6.63 -25.31 -24.66
CA LEU A 9 7.91 -24.77 -24.18
C LEU A 9 8.91 -24.54 -25.31
N ARG A 10 8.99 -25.48 -26.27
CA ARG A 10 9.85 -25.34 -27.44
C ARG A 10 9.40 -24.15 -28.30
N GLU A 11 8.10 -24.05 -28.55
CA GLU A 11 7.51 -22.94 -29.32
C GLU A 11 7.74 -21.58 -28.64
N ALA A 12 7.51 -21.47 -27.32
CA ALA A 12 7.74 -20.24 -26.55
C ALA A 12 9.20 -19.76 -26.68
N LYS A 13 10.17 -20.67 -26.50
CA LYS A 13 11.60 -20.34 -26.64
C LYS A 13 11.98 -19.92 -28.07
N ALA A 14 11.37 -20.54 -29.09
CA ALA A 14 11.62 -20.20 -30.48
C ALA A 14 11.12 -18.78 -30.82
N LEU A 15 9.98 -18.38 -30.29
CA LEU A 15 9.37 -17.05 -30.52
C LEU A 15 10.19 -15.89 -29.94
N LYS A 16 10.97 -16.13 -28.87
CA LYS A 16 11.89 -15.13 -28.28
C LYS A 16 13.16 -14.90 -29.11
N THR A 17 13.56 -15.89 -29.89
CA THR A 17 14.92 -16.00 -30.43
C THR A 17 15.01 -15.77 -31.94
N THR A 18 13.94 -15.32 -32.60
CA THR A 18 13.86 -15.20 -34.06
C THR A 18 14.90 -14.24 -34.63
N LYS A 19 16.10 -14.79 -34.89
CA LYS A 19 17.05 -14.43 -35.94
C LYS A 19 17.38 -15.73 -36.68
N LYS A 20 16.50 -16.17 -37.59
CA LYS A 20 16.94 -17.06 -38.66
C LYS A 20 17.65 -16.20 -39.70
N ILE A 21 18.97 -16.07 -39.58
CA ILE A 21 19.82 -15.60 -40.68
C ILE A 21 20.17 -16.85 -41.49
N LEU A 22 19.41 -17.10 -42.56
CA LEU A 22 19.91 -17.85 -43.69
C LEU A 22 19.34 -17.16 -44.93
N PHE A 23 20.21 -16.55 -45.72
CA PHE A 23 19.90 -15.76 -46.93
C PHE A 23 19.15 -14.44 -46.69
N PHE A 24 19.89 -13.37 -46.33
CA PHE A 24 19.63 -11.93 -46.53
C PHE A 24 18.18 -11.38 -46.55
N ILE A 25 17.24 -11.94 -45.79
CA ILE A 25 15.93 -11.35 -45.50
C ILE A 25 15.59 -11.66 -44.03
N PRO A 26 15.27 -10.67 -43.18
CA PRO A 26 14.76 -10.94 -41.83
C PRO A 26 13.34 -11.54 -41.94
N VAL A 27 13.16 -12.82 -41.62
CA VAL A 27 11.88 -13.51 -41.91
C VAL A 27 10.81 -13.34 -40.82
N SER A 28 11.15 -12.90 -39.60
CA SER A 28 10.16 -12.37 -38.64
C SER A 28 10.85 -11.72 -37.45
N SER A 29 10.22 -10.69 -36.88
CA SER A 29 10.60 -10.14 -35.57
C SER A 29 10.25 -11.14 -34.46
N PRO A 30 10.94 -11.08 -33.30
CA PRO A 30 10.51 -11.81 -32.12
C PRO A 30 9.05 -11.50 -31.77
N ASP A 31 8.31 -12.54 -31.41
CA ASP A 31 6.92 -12.43 -30.96
C ASP A 31 6.88 -12.74 -29.47
N TYR A 32 7.18 -11.70 -28.70
CA TYR A 32 7.28 -11.77 -27.25
C TYR A 32 5.92 -12.00 -26.56
N GLU A 33 4.84 -11.55 -27.18
CA GLU A 33 3.48 -11.71 -26.69
C GLU A 33 3.04 -13.17 -26.81
N SER A 34 3.12 -13.75 -28.01
CA SER A 34 2.82 -15.18 -28.21
C SER A 34 3.74 -16.09 -27.39
N SER A 35 5.01 -15.69 -27.19
CA SER A 35 5.91 -16.39 -26.27
C SER A 35 5.38 -16.36 -24.83
N ALA A 36 4.96 -15.20 -24.35
CA ALA A 36 4.45 -15.05 -22.99
C ALA A 36 3.17 -15.88 -22.77
N GLU A 37 2.22 -15.83 -23.70
CA GLU A 37 0.98 -16.62 -23.63
C GLU A 37 1.24 -18.12 -23.55
N LYS A 38 2.21 -18.64 -24.33
CA LYS A 38 2.60 -20.05 -24.24
C LYS A 38 3.23 -20.42 -22.89
N PHE A 39 4.03 -19.53 -22.30
CA PHE A 39 4.55 -19.76 -20.95
C PHE A 39 3.43 -19.74 -19.90
N ARG A 40 2.42 -18.87 -20.05
CA ARG A 40 1.23 -18.87 -19.18
C ARG A 40 0.43 -20.17 -19.31
N GLU A 41 0.21 -20.65 -20.53
CA GLU A 41 -0.48 -21.91 -20.79
C GLU A 41 0.26 -23.07 -20.12
N VAL A 42 1.60 -23.15 -20.28
CA VAL A 42 2.42 -24.15 -19.60
C VAL A 42 2.32 -24.04 -18.08
N ALA A 43 2.29 -22.81 -17.53
CA ALA A 43 2.12 -22.61 -16.09
C ALA A 43 0.80 -23.19 -15.56
N GLN A 44 -0.30 -23.09 -16.32
CA GLN A 44 -1.59 -23.68 -15.94
C GLN A 44 -1.60 -25.22 -16.02
N MET A 45 -0.68 -25.82 -16.79
CA MET A 45 -0.49 -27.27 -16.84
C MET A 45 0.37 -27.81 -15.69
N CYS A 46 0.93 -26.95 -14.83
CA CYS A 46 1.80 -27.36 -13.73
C CYS A 46 1.00 -27.64 -12.46
N HIS A 47 1.29 -28.77 -11.81
CA HIS A 47 0.73 -29.11 -10.49
C HIS A 47 1.61 -28.61 -9.34
N ASP A 48 2.92 -28.53 -9.55
CA ASP A 48 3.86 -27.98 -8.57
C ASP A 48 3.80 -26.45 -8.55
N LYS A 49 3.71 -25.89 -7.34
CA LYS A 49 3.62 -24.44 -7.12
C LYS A 49 4.85 -23.70 -7.63
N GLN A 50 6.05 -24.20 -7.37
CA GLN A 50 7.28 -23.52 -7.76
C GLN A 50 7.49 -23.58 -9.26
N GLU A 51 7.19 -24.72 -9.89
CA GLU A 51 7.24 -24.88 -11.33
C GLU A 51 6.26 -23.92 -12.04
N LYS A 52 5.03 -23.80 -11.52
CA LYS A 52 4.03 -22.84 -12.01
C LYS A 52 4.55 -21.40 -11.94
N ILE A 53 5.09 -20.99 -10.79
CA ILE A 53 5.67 -19.64 -10.60
C ILE A 53 6.82 -19.40 -11.58
N ASN A 54 7.70 -20.37 -11.79
CA ASN A 54 8.84 -20.23 -12.70
C ASN A 54 8.38 -19.94 -14.14
N TYR A 55 7.35 -20.61 -14.63
CA TYR A 55 6.82 -20.33 -15.97
C TYR A 55 6.04 -19.02 -16.06
N LEU A 56 5.29 -18.65 -15.01
CA LEU A 56 4.69 -17.32 -14.92
C LEU A 56 5.77 -16.22 -14.99
N LEU A 57 6.90 -16.40 -14.29
CA LEU A 57 8.04 -15.49 -14.37
C LEU A 57 8.65 -15.44 -15.78
N GLU A 58 8.78 -16.57 -16.47
CA GLU A 58 9.23 -16.57 -17.88
C GLU A 58 8.25 -15.83 -18.82
N ALA A 59 6.94 -15.89 -18.54
CA ALA A 59 5.96 -15.08 -19.25
C ALA A 59 6.18 -13.58 -19.00
N THR A 60 6.37 -13.15 -17.74
CA THR A 60 6.66 -11.74 -17.44
C THR A 60 7.93 -11.26 -18.14
N LYS A 61 9.02 -12.05 -18.11
CA LYS A 61 10.26 -11.73 -18.82
C LYS A 61 10.02 -11.54 -20.32
N SER A 62 9.11 -12.33 -20.91
CA SER A 62 8.78 -12.24 -22.33
C SER A 62 8.01 -10.96 -22.62
N TYR A 63 6.90 -10.67 -21.93
CA TYR A 63 6.17 -9.40 -22.10
C TYR A 63 7.05 -8.15 -21.93
N LEU A 64 7.95 -8.16 -20.94
CA LEU A 64 8.83 -7.03 -20.65
C LEU A 64 9.95 -6.82 -21.68
N MET A 65 10.14 -7.73 -22.64
CA MET A 65 11.02 -7.48 -23.80
C MET A 65 10.44 -6.42 -24.75
N ASN A 66 9.13 -6.21 -24.73
CA ASN A 66 8.45 -5.13 -25.46
C ASN A 66 7.34 -4.54 -24.57
N PRO A 67 7.66 -3.64 -23.62
CA PRO A 67 6.77 -3.24 -22.54
C PRO A 67 5.74 -2.17 -22.96
N VAL A 68 4.99 -2.43 -24.03
CA VAL A 68 3.78 -1.65 -24.37
C VAL A 68 2.73 -1.78 -23.26
N GLU A 69 1.74 -0.88 -23.20
CA GLU A 69 0.71 -0.88 -22.14
C GLU A 69 0.03 -2.25 -21.97
N TYR A 70 -0.33 -2.93 -23.06
CA TYR A 70 -0.92 -4.27 -23.01
C TYR A 70 -0.01 -5.30 -22.31
N ASN A 71 1.29 -5.30 -22.62
CA ASN A 71 2.26 -6.23 -22.05
C ASN A 71 2.57 -5.93 -20.57
N ARG A 72 2.59 -4.64 -20.22
CA ARG A 72 2.69 -4.19 -18.82
C ARG A 72 1.45 -4.60 -18.03
N TYR A 73 0.25 -4.40 -18.58
CA TYR A 73 -0.99 -4.82 -17.94
C TYR A 73 -1.05 -6.34 -17.71
N ASN A 74 -0.64 -7.16 -18.69
CA ASN A 74 -0.54 -8.61 -18.47
C ASN A 74 0.53 -8.99 -17.43
N THR A 75 1.63 -8.25 -17.37
CA THR A 75 2.65 -8.45 -16.33
C THR A 75 2.10 -8.12 -14.94
N TYR A 76 1.28 -7.09 -14.81
CA TYR A 76 0.55 -6.77 -13.57
C TYR A 76 -0.30 -7.96 -13.09
N LEU A 77 -1.09 -8.55 -14.00
CA LEU A 77 -1.93 -9.71 -13.70
C LEU A 77 -1.09 -10.91 -13.26
N ILE A 78 0.01 -11.19 -13.95
CA ILE A 78 0.88 -12.32 -13.56
C ILE A 78 1.52 -12.09 -12.19
N TYR A 79 2.00 -10.89 -11.88
CA TYR A 79 2.53 -10.61 -10.54
C TYR A 79 1.46 -10.73 -9.46
N LEU A 80 0.22 -10.34 -9.75
CA LEU A 80 -0.90 -10.56 -8.84
C LEU A 80 -1.15 -12.07 -8.62
N ASP A 81 -1.22 -12.86 -9.70
CA ASP A 81 -1.39 -14.32 -9.63
C ASP A 81 -0.27 -14.98 -8.81
N ILE A 82 0.99 -14.58 -9.01
CA ILE A 82 2.12 -15.10 -8.25
C ILE A 82 1.99 -14.72 -6.76
N ALA A 83 1.59 -13.49 -6.45
CA ALA A 83 1.38 -13.06 -5.07
C ALA A 83 0.29 -13.90 -4.38
N GLU A 84 -0.83 -14.16 -5.07
CA GLU A 84 -1.92 -14.99 -4.57
C GLU A 84 -1.51 -16.47 -4.39
N ILE A 85 -0.65 -16.99 -5.28
CA ILE A 85 -0.08 -18.33 -5.13
C ILE A 85 0.81 -18.42 -3.87
N TYR A 86 1.61 -17.39 -3.58
CA TYR A 86 2.36 -17.32 -2.32
C TYR A 86 1.42 -17.24 -1.11
N GLY A 87 0.36 -16.41 -1.21
CA GLY A 87 -0.68 -16.24 -0.20
C GLY A 87 -0.27 -15.25 0.88
N GLU A 88 0.80 -15.57 1.60
CA GLU A 88 1.34 -14.78 2.71
C GLU A 88 2.88 -14.75 2.69
N GLY A 89 3.47 -14.02 3.63
CA GLY A 89 4.92 -13.91 3.78
C GLY A 89 5.58 -12.90 2.84
N HIS A 90 6.91 -12.85 2.91
CA HIS A 90 7.71 -11.81 2.27
C HIS A 90 7.60 -11.84 0.74
N GLU A 91 7.54 -13.02 0.15
CA GLU A 91 7.40 -13.22 -1.28
C GLU A 91 6.06 -12.69 -1.80
N ALA A 92 4.95 -12.97 -1.11
CA ALA A 92 3.64 -12.45 -1.48
C ALA A 92 3.65 -10.91 -1.49
N ILE A 93 4.17 -10.28 -0.42
CA ILE A 93 4.30 -8.83 -0.30
C ILE A 93 5.08 -8.25 -1.50
N ASN A 94 6.25 -8.82 -1.81
CA ASN A 94 7.09 -8.33 -2.91
C ASN A 94 6.36 -8.40 -4.26
N PHE A 95 5.58 -9.45 -4.52
CA PHE A 95 4.83 -9.58 -5.76
C PHE A 95 3.59 -8.69 -5.82
N TYR A 96 2.89 -8.47 -4.71
CA TYR A 96 1.84 -7.45 -4.64
C TYR A 96 2.40 -6.05 -4.93
N ILE A 97 3.58 -5.70 -4.41
CA ILE A 97 4.23 -4.41 -4.72
C ILE A 97 4.55 -4.30 -6.21
N LYS A 98 5.19 -5.32 -6.79
CA LYS A 98 5.50 -5.34 -8.24
C LYS A 98 4.25 -5.26 -9.10
N SER A 99 3.17 -5.92 -8.68
CA SER A 99 1.87 -5.82 -9.31
C SER A 99 1.37 -4.37 -9.28
N GLY A 100 1.37 -3.73 -8.10
CA GLY A 100 0.96 -2.33 -7.95
C GLY A 100 1.77 -1.36 -8.82
N ASP A 101 3.10 -1.50 -8.81
CA ASP A 101 3.99 -0.65 -9.62
C ASP A 101 3.71 -0.83 -11.13
N MET A 102 3.43 -2.05 -11.57
CA MET A 102 3.11 -2.33 -12.97
C MET A 102 1.73 -1.77 -13.37
N ALA A 103 0.73 -1.87 -12.49
CA ALA A 103 -0.58 -1.25 -12.70
C ALA A 103 -0.47 0.28 -12.79
N LEU A 104 0.33 0.89 -11.92
CA LEU A 104 0.58 2.34 -11.92
C LEU A 104 1.27 2.79 -13.22
N SER A 105 2.20 1.98 -13.75
CA SER A 105 2.84 2.27 -15.05
C SER A 105 1.87 2.30 -16.24
N CYS A 106 0.67 1.74 -16.07
CA CYS A 106 -0.45 1.75 -17.03
C CYS A 106 -1.57 2.74 -16.65
N ASP A 107 -1.29 3.66 -15.72
CA ASP A 107 -2.25 4.62 -15.15
C ASP A 107 -3.51 3.97 -14.54
N LYS A 108 -3.39 2.71 -14.08
CA LYS A 108 -4.49 2.01 -13.39
C LYS A 108 -4.39 2.22 -11.88
N LYS A 109 -4.53 3.47 -11.44
CA LYS A 109 -4.30 3.89 -10.04
C LYS A 109 -5.11 3.09 -9.01
N SER A 110 -6.39 2.79 -9.29
CA SER A 110 -7.22 1.99 -8.38
C SER A 110 -6.75 0.54 -8.24
N LEU A 111 -6.22 -0.05 -9.31
CA LEU A 111 -5.62 -1.40 -9.27
C LEU A 111 -4.30 -1.36 -8.50
N ALA A 112 -3.49 -0.33 -8.71
CA ALA A 112 -2.25 -0.13 -7.98
C ALA A 112 -2.49 -0.01 -6.47
N ALA A 113 -3.43 0.85 -6.07
CA ALA A 113 -3.85 1.04 -4.68
C ALA A 113 -4.26 -0.28 -4.02
N ARG A 114 -5.08 -1.09 -4.69
CA ARG A 114 -5.52 -2.40 -4.18
C ARG A 114 -4.36 -3.38 -3.99
N SER A 115 -3.40 -3.41 -4.91
CA SER A 115 -2.22 -4.26 -4.76
C SER A 115 -1.34 -3.80 -3.59
N TYR A 116 -1.13 -2.48 -3.43
CA TYR A 116 -0.39 -1.94 -2.29
C TYR A 116 -1.10 -2.17 -0.95
N GLU A 117 -2.44 -2.11 -0.92
CA GLU A 117 -3.25 -2.42 0.27
C GLU A 117 -3.01 -3.86 0.72
N LYS A 118 -3.06 -4.83 -0.22
CA LYS A 118 -2.73 -6.24 0.07
C LYS A 118 -1.30 -6.43 0.60
N ALA A 119 -0.33 -5.73 0.01
CA ALA A 119 1.05 -5.76 0.51
C ALA A 119 1.17 -5.16 1.92
N SER A 120 0.44 -4.07 2.19
CA SER A 120 0.45 -3.38 3.48
C SER A 120 -0.19 -4.24 4.57
N ASP A 121 -1.32 -4.88 4.29
CA ASP A 121 -2.03 -5.75 5.22
C ASP A 121 -1.18 -6.95 5.66
N LEU A 122 -0.37 -7.50 4.74
CA LEU A 122 0.50 -8.65 4.99
C LEU A 122 1.83 -8.28 5.65
N SER A 123 2.24 -7.01 5.61
CA SER A 123 3.50 -6.59 6.21
C SER A 123 3.39 -6.57 7.73
N ASP A 124 4.45 -6.90 8.45
CA ASP A 124 4.58 -6.62 9.90
C ASP A 124 5.56 -5.46 10.16
N ASP A 125 6.27 -5.02 9.13
CA ASP A 125 7.17 -3.88 9.18
C ASP A 125 6.37 -2.58 9.07
N ILE A 126 6.30 -1.83 10.17
CA ILE A 126 5.57 -0.58 10.25
C ILE A 126 6.08 0.48 9.25
N ASN A 127 7.38 0.52 8.97
CA ASN A 127 7.95 1.47 8.00
C ASN A 127 7.52 1.09 6.58
N LYS A 128 7.49 -0.21 6.28
CA LYS A 128 6.97 -0.71 5.00
C LYS A 128 5.47 -0.41 4.86
N LYS A 129 4.66 -0.57 5.92
CA LYS A 129 3.25 -0.17 5.91
C LYS A 129 3.08 1.31 5.60
N ILE A 130 3.86 2.17 6.23
CA ILE A 130 3.81 3.63 6.00
C ILE A 130 4.15 3.96 4.54
N GLU A 131 5.20 3.35 3.99
CA GLU A 131 5.56 3.50 2.57
C GLU A 131 4.39 3.12 1.65
N LEU A 132 3.78 1.95 1.88
CA LEU A 132 2.70 1.44 1.04
C LEU A 132 1.42 2.26 1.18
N MET A 133 1.04 2.65 2.40
CA MET A 133 -0.11 3.52 2.65
C MET A 133 0.08 4.90 1.98
N SER A 134 1.29 5.44 1.97
CA SER A 134 1.60 6.68 1.26
C SER A 134 1.34 6.53 -0.25
N LYS A 135 1.80 5.43 -0.86
CA LYS A 135 1.50 5.13 -2.28
C LYS A 135 -0.01 4.99 -2.54
N ILE A 136 -0.77 4.41 -1.61
CA ILE A 136 -2.24 4.29 -1.73
C ILE A 136 -2.89 5.69 -1.75
N VAL A 137 -2.48 6.59 -0.85
CA VAL A 137 -2.98 7.98 -0.82
C VAL A 137 -2.67 8.71 -2.12
N GLU A 138 -1.47 8.55 -2.68
CA GLU A 138 -1.06 9.13 -3.97
C GLU A 138 -1.89 8.58 -5.14
N CYS A 139 -2.25 7.30 -5.12
CA CYS A 139 -3.12 6.71 -6.14
C CYS A 139 -4.53 7.32 -6.15
N TYR A 140 -5.03 7.76 -5.01
CA TYR A 140 -6.35 8.40 -4.88
C TYR A 140 -6.28 9.93 -4.91
N ASP A 141 -5.55 10.51 -5.88
CA ASP A 141 -5.38 11.96 -6.02
C ASP A 141 -6.57 12.71 -6.69
N SER A 142 -7.46 11.99 -7.37
CA SER A 142 -8.65 12.55 -8.04
C SER A 142 -9.84 12.75 -7.08
N LYS A 143 -10.64 13.80 -7.33
CA LYS A 143 -11.92 14.05 -6.64
C LYS A 143 -12.89 12.87 -6.71
N SER A 144 -12.84 12.06 -7.77
CA SER A 144 -13.69 10.86 -7.90
C SER A 144 -13.43 9.81 -6.82
N TRP A 145 -12.27 9.87 -6.17
CA TRP A 145 -11.82 8.91 -5.16
C TRP A 145 -11.72 9.54 -3.76
N GLU A 146 -12.36 10.69 -3.52
CA GLU A 146 -12.24 11.45 -2.28
C GLU A 146 -12.46 10.60 -1.02
N ASN A 147 -13.52 9.80 -0.98
CA ASN A 147 -13.80 8.91 0.17
C ASN A 147 -12.71 7.84 0.37
N HIS A 148 -12.14 7.30 -0.72
CA HIS A 148 -11.06 6.32 -0.65
C HIS A 148 -9.77 6.99 -0.17
N ARG A 149 -9.50 8.20 -0.64
CA ARG A 149 -8.37 9.02 -0.19
C ARG A 149 -8.48 9.35 1.29
N ILE A 150 -9.66 9.76 1.77
CA ILE A 150 -9.91 10.03 3.19
C ILE A 150 -9.66 8.78 4.02
N HIS A 151 -10.15 7.61 3.59
CA HIS A 151 -9.90 6.35 4.28
C HIS A 151 -8.40 6.03 4.37
N ALA A 152 -7.68 6.14 3.25
CA ALA A 152 -6.24 5.90 3.20
C ALA A 152 -5.45 6.91 4.07
N LEU A 153 -5.84 8.19 4.05
CA LEU A 153 -5.25 9.23 4.90
C LEU A 153 -5.42 8.93 6.39
N LYS A 154 -6.61 8.47 6.82
CA LYS A 154 -6.84 8.03 8.21
C LYS A 154 -5.88 6.90 8.57
N GLN A 155 -5.84 5.84 7.77
CA GLN A 155 -4.98 4.68 8.03
C GLN A 155 -3.50 5.08 8.11
N LEU A 156 -3.02 5.92 7.19
CA LEU A 156 -1.66 6.43 7.17
C LEU A 156 -1.36 7.27 8.41
N ALA A 157 -2.22 8.24 8.75
CA ALA A 157 -2.03 9.12 9.90
C ALA A 157 -1.99 8.33 11.23
N PHE A 158 -2.90 7.37 11.41
CA PHE A 158 -2.88 6.51 12.61
C PHE A 158 -1.66 5.59 12.66
N THR A 159 -1.17 5.12 11.52
CA THR A 159 0.05 4.29 11.47
C THR A 159 1.30 5.11 11.79
N LEU A 160 1.41 6.32 11.23
CA LEU A 160 2.46 7.29 11.57
C LEU A 160 2.45 7.63 13.06
N PHE A 161 1.28 7.87 13.64
CA PHE A 161 1.13 8.12 15.07
C PHE A 161 1.66 6.95 15.91
N LYS A 162 1.29 5.71 15.56
CA LYS A 162 1.77 4.49 16.23
C LYS A 162 3.29 4.33 16.09
N ASN A 163 3.87 4.78 14.99
CA ASN A 163 5.33 4.77 14.76
C ASN A 163 6.06 5.90 15.50
N GLY A 164 5.34 6.79 16.20
CA GLY A 164 5.93 7.96 16.86
C GLY A 164 6.24 9.13 15.93
N GLU A 165 5.86 9.06 14.65
CA GLU A 165 6.05 10.12 13.66
C GLU A 165 4.92 11.16 13.74
N TYR A 166 4.77 11.78 14.92
CA TYR A 166 3.62 12.62 15.25
C TYR A 166 3.44 13.82 14.32
N GLU A 167 4.52 14.50 13.93
CA GLU A 167 4.43 15.64 13.02
C GLU A 167 3.86 15.24 11.65
N LYS A 168 4.33 14.12 11.07
CA LYS A 168 3.80 13.60 9.81
C LYS A 168 2.36 13.10 9.96
N ALA A 169 2.02 12.51 11.11
CA ALA A 169 0.65 12.12 11.41
C ALA A 169 -0.27 13.35 11.42
N ALA A 170 0.14 14.45 12.08
CA ALA A 170 -0.60 15.70 12.14
C ALA A 170 -0.87 16.27 10.74
N GLN A 171 0.16 16.34 9.89
CA GLN A 171 0.04 16.82 8.52
C GLN A 171 -1.00 16.00 7.72
N ASN A 172 -1.03 14.68 7.88
CA ASN A 172 -2.01 13.83 7.21
C ASN A 172 -3.43 13.97 7.79
N PHE A 173 -3.58 14.14 9.10
CA PHE A 173 -4.89 14.41 9.71
C PHE A 173 -5.52 15.70 9.19
N LEU A 174 -4.73 16.77 9.03
CA LEU A 174 -5.21 18.05 8.50
C LEU A 174 -5.73 17.95 7.05
N LEU A 175 -5.23 17.00 6.26
CA LEU A 175 -5.71 16.77 4.89
C LEU A 175 -7.15 16.20 4.84
N ILE A 176 -7.65 15.64 5.93
CA ILE A 176 -9.00 15.05 6.01
C ILE A 176 -10.08 16.14 6.12
N LYS A 177 -9.73 17.35 6.59
CA LYS A 177 -10.64 18.50 6.74
C LYS A 177 -11.88 18.21 7.58
N SER A 178 -11.69 17.57 8.73
CA SER A 178 -12.75 17.35 9.70
C SER A 178 -12.26 17.71 11.11
N SER A 179 -13.15 18.31 11.89
CA SER A 179 -12.79 18.92 13.16
C SER A 179 -12.17 17.94 14.17
N ILE A 180 -12.62 16.70 14.21
CA ILE A 180 -12.05 15.70 15.12
C ILE A 180 -10.62 15.33 14.71
N TYR A 181 -10.30 15.35 13.42
CA TYR A 181 -8.94 15.12 12.95
C TYR A 181 -8.06 16.37 13.07
N ASN A 182 -8.64 17.58 13.05
CA ASN A 182 -7.92 18.78 13.46
C ASN A 182 -7.51 18.70 14.95
N LEU A 183 -8.39 18.20 15.83
CA LEU A 183 -8.00 17.90 17.22
C LEU A 183 -6.88 16.84 17.29
N CYS A 184 -6.98 15.75 16.51
CA CYS A 184 -5.91 14.74 16.44
C CYS A 184 -4.58 15.34 15.99
N ALA A 185 -4.59 16.26 15.02
CA ALA A 185 -3.40 16.97 14.57
C ALA A 185 -2.83 17.88 15.68
N GLY A 186 -3.68 18.63 16.38
CA GLY A 186 -3.28 19.46 17.52
C GLY A 186 -2.61 18.65 18.63
N ILE A 187 -3.19 17.49 18.97
CA ILE A 187 -2.59 16.54 19.91
C ILE A 187 -1.21 16.06 19.43
N CYS A 188 -1.09 15.72 18.15
CA CYS A 188 0.19 15.30 17.59
C CYS A 188 1.26 16.41 17.64
N TYR A 189 0.88 17.66 17.33
CA TYR A 189 1.78 18.80 17.44
C TYR A 189 2.19 19.10 18.88
N TYR A 190 1.25 19.01 19.82
CA TYR A 190 1.54 19.11 21.26
C TYR A 190 2.60 18.08 21.70
N LEU A 191 2.51 16.83 21.23
CA LEU A 191 3.48 15.78 21.57
C LEU A 191 4.91 16.06 21.07
N VAL A 192 5.07 16.94 20.07
CA VAL A 192 6.38 17.38 19.56
C VAL A 192 6.73 18.82 19.98
N GLY A 193 5.95 19.43 20.87
CA GLY A 193 6.18 20.78 21.39
C GLY A 193 5.94 21.89 20.38
N VAL A 194 5.02 21.68 19.42
CA VAL A 194 4.63 22.68 18.43
C VAL A 194 3.27 23.27 18.82
N ASP A 195 3.25 24.58 19.05
CA ASP A 195 2.02 25.32 19.26
C ASP A 195 1.28 25.51 17.94
N THR A 196 -0.04 25.32 17.95
CA THR A 196 -0.88 25.48 16.77
C THR A 196 -2.17 26.21 17.07
N ASP A 197 -2.70 26.89 16.05
CA ASP A 197 -3.99 27.57 16.07
C ASP A 197 -4.88 26.95 14.99
N LEU A 198 -5.40 25.76 15.28
CA LEU A 198 -6.24 24.96 14.38
C LEU A 198 -7.71 25.26 14.65
N GLU A 199 -8.48 25.34 13.57
CA GLU A 199 -9.94 25.45 13.66
C GLU A 199 -10.54 24.14 14.17
N VAL A 200 -11.01 24.15 15.41
CA VAL A 200 -11.67 23.03 16.08
C VAL A 200 -13.07 23.45 16.52
N SER A 201 -14.07 22.64 16.24
CA SER A 201 -15.48 22.88 16.58
C SER A 201 -15.70 22.90 18.09
N ASN A 202 -16.79 23.54 18.51
CA ASN A 202 -17.18 23.65 19.92
C ASN A 202 -17.32 22.29 20.64
N GLU A 203 -17.56 21.20 19.92
CA GLU A 203 -17.63 19.86 20.52
C GLU A 203 -16.29 19.38 21.06
N HIS A 204 -15.20 19.77 20.41
CA HIS A 204 -13.85 19.28 20.68
C HIS A 204 -12.94 20.37 21.28
N ILE A 205 -13.44 21.61 21.37
CA ILE A 205 -12.66 22.79 21.72
C ILE A 205 -12.09 22.73 23.13
N GLU A 206 -12.80 22.11 24.07
CA GLU A 206 -12.36 22.00 25.47
C GLU A 206 -11.03 21.25 25.56
N VAL A 207 -10.93 20.11 24.85
CA VAL A 207 -9.72 19.30 24.79
C VAL A 207 -8.62 20.06 24.06
N TYR A 208 -8.96 20.75 22.97
CA TYR A 208 -7.99 21.52 22.18
C TYR A 208 -7.38 22.67 22.99
N GLU A 209 -8.19 23.47 23.68
CA GLU A 209 -7.69 24.54 24.56
C GLU A 209 -6.89 24.01 25.74
N ALA A 210 -7.16 22.78 26.21
CA ALA A 210 -6.40 22.18 27.28
C ALA A 210 -4.94 21.86 26.87
N LEU A 211 -4.65 21.76 25.56
CA LEU A 211 -3.28 21.57 25.05
C LEU A 211 -2.31 22.66 25.53
N SER A 212 -2.78 23.90 25.71
CA SER A 212 -1.93 25.02 26.19
C SER A 212 -1.98 25.22 27.70
N LYS A 213 -2.81 24.47 28.45
CA LYS A 213 -3.04 24.67 29.89
C LYS A 213 -2.15 23.79 30.78
N GLY A 214 -1.52 22.76 30.19
CA GLY A 214 -0.59 21.87 30.86
C GLY A 214 -1.08 20.42 30.91
N PRO A 215 -0.20 19.47 31.31
CA PRO A 215 -0.50 18.05 31.23
C PRO A 215 -1.71 17.59 32.06
N GLU A 216 -1.91 18.17 33.25
CA GLU A 216 -2.98 17.73 34.16
C GLU A 216 -4.36 18.23 33.70
N GLU A 217 -4.47 19.47 33.25
CA GLU A 217 -5.67 20.03 32.65
C GLU A 217 -6.05 19.29 31.37
N LEU A 218 -5.07 18.98 30.52
CA LEU A 218 -5.27 18.19 29.31
C LEU A 218 -5.75 16.78 29.62
N ARG A 219 -5.15 16.12 30.61
CA ARG A 219 -5.58 14.79 31.07
C ARG A 219 -7.05 14.79 31.51
N LYS A 220 -7.44 15.74 32.38
CA LYS A 220 -8.83 15.86 32.86
C LYS A 220 -9.81 16.13 31.73
N SER A 221 -9.45 17.00 30.79
CA SER A 221 -10.33 17.33 29.66
C SER A 221 -10.50 16.13 28.72
N ILE A 222 -9.43 15.37 28.44
CA ILE A 222 -9.52 14.14 27.65
C ILE A 222 -10.39 13.09 28.34
N GLU A 223 -10.18 12.85 29.64
CA GLU A 223 -10.99 11.88 30.42
C GLU A 223 -12.48 12.28 30.38
N HIS A 224 -12.78 13.54 30.66
CA HIS A 224 -14.15 14.07 30.58
C HIS A 224 -14.74 13.89 29.17
N TYR A 225 -13.98 14.20 28.12
CA TYR A 225 -14.40 14.04 26.74
C TYR A 225 -14.71 12.57 26.39
N LEU A 226 -13.84 11.64 26.77
CA LEU A 226 -13.99 10.22 26.48
C LEU A 226 -15.16 9.54 27.22
N ASP A 227 -15.58 10.09 28.37
CA ASP A 227 -16.72 9.63 29.17
C ASP A 227 -18.07 10.14 28.62
N ASN A 228 -18.07 11.29 27.94
CA ASN A 228 -19.31 11.97 27.52
C ASN A 228 -19.60 11.86 26.01
N TYR A 229 -18.60 11.56 25.18
CA TYR A 229 -18.74 11.51 23.73
C TYR A 229 -18.45 10.12 23.14
N ALA A 230 -19.20 9.76 22.11
CA ALA A 230 -18.93 8.58 21.30
C ALA A 230 -17.81 8.90 20.30
N VAL A 231 -16.66 8.25 20.46
CA VAL A 231 -15.44 8.53 19.69
C VAL A 231 -15.01 7.28 18.92
N GLU A 232 -14.59 7.46 17.67
CA GLU A 232 -14.00 6.40 16.84
C GLU A 232 -12.83 5.74 17.60
N LYS A 233 -12.73 4.40 17.53
CA LYS A 233 -11.77 3.61 18.32
C LYS A 233 -10.33 4.09 18.15
N GLU A 234 -9.94 4.44 16.94
CA GLU A 234 -8.60 4.91 16.60
C GLU A 234 -8.32 6.30 17.19
N VAL A 235 -9.29 7.20 17.18
CA VAL A 235 -9.18 8.53 17.80
C VAL A 235 -9.11 8.41 19.32
N ARG A 236 -9.95 7.56 19.92
CA ARG A 236 -9.88 7.23 21.34
C ARG A 236 -8.48 6.74 21.74
N LYS A 237 -7.88 5.87 20.91
CA LYS A 237 -6.52 5.37 21.17
C LYS A 237 -5.45 6.48 21.16
N ILE A 238 -5.57 7.50 20.29
CA ILE A 238 -4.69 8.67 20.34
C ILE A 238 -4.80 9.37 21.69
N MET A 239 -6.03 9.67 22.11
CA MET A 239 -6.33 10.34 23.37
C MET A 239 -5.83 9.55 24.58
N GLU A 240 -6.07 8.24 24.62
CA GLU A 240 -5.58 7.35 25.67
C GLU A 240 -4.05 7.32 25.73
N THR A 241 -3.37 7.27 24.57
CA THR A 241 -1.89 7.30 24.51
C THR A 241 -1.33 8.59 25.12
N VAL A 242 -2.02 9.71 24.92
CA VAL A 242 -1.63 11.02 25.45
C VAL A 242 -1.82 11.05 26.96
N VAL A 243 -2.97 10.57 27.46
CA VAL A 243 -3.23 10.41 28.90
C VAL A 243 -2.18 9.51 29.57
N GLU A 244 -1.82 8.39 28.95
CA GLU A 244 -0.80 7.48 29.46
C GLU A 244 0.58 8.15 29.56
N LYS A 245 0.99 8.89 28.52
CA LYS A 245 2.25 9.66 28.51
C LYS A 245 2.29 10.79 29.54
N MET A 246 1.13 11.26 30.01
CA MET A 246 1.01 12.32 31.02
C MET A 246 0.98 11.81 32.44
N ARG A 247 0.87 10.49 32.66
CA ARG A 247 0.94 9.96 34.01
C ARG A 247 2.32 10.29 34.59
N PRO A 248 2.40 10.78 35.84
CA PRO A 248 3.68 10.89 36.51
C PRO A 248 4.38 9.53 36.44
N GLU A 249 5.67 9.50 36.07
CA GLU A 249 6.47 8.31 36.29
C GLU A 249 6.33 7.99 37.78
N ASN A 250 5.77 6.83 38.11
CA ASN A 250 5.81 6.36 39.48
C ASN A 250 7.30 6.23 39.80
N ASP A 251 7.84 7.17 40.58
CA ASP A 251 9.10 7.02 41.27
C ASP A 251 9.01 5.71 42.05
N ILE A 252 9.56 4.63 41.46
CA ILE A 252 9.81 3.39 42.16
C ILE A 252 10.93 3.72 43.14
N LEU A 253 10.55 4.02 44.39
CA LEU A 253 11.41 4.01 45.57
C LEU A 253 12.03 2.63 45.79
#